data_AF-A0A537MYM0-F1
#
_entry.id   AF-A0A537MYM0-F1
#
_cell.length_a   1.000
_cell.length_b   1.000
_cell.length_c   1.000
_cell.angle_alpha   90.00
_cell.angle_beta   90.00
_cell.angle_gamma   90.00
#
_symmetry.space_group_name_H-M   'P 1'
#
loop_
_entity.id
_entity.type
_entity.pdbx_description
1 polymer ?
#
loop_
_entity_poly.entity_id
_entity_poly.type
_entity_poly.pdbx_seq_one_letter_code
_entity_poly.pdbx_strand_id
1 'polypeptide(L)'
;MREPLFGRYKPYAMPTVGYADDVKKLTVGDLAAFYRRFYAPNNAVLIVAGDAASETVRKLAEKYYGPIPSRRVEPRRRPAEGGSDLPQRVVRADARVAEPRWNRDFLAPSYRLSESRHAYALQVLSRLFGGSEISRLSRALVADGKIALSASAGYTASNLGLSNFEISVHPARGRSVAEIEAAVGAEMKRLLDGEIGAEEVERTQTQLLATAIYSQDSLASGPRLYGRMLATGGSIAEIDDWPQKIAAVRPADVVAAARHVWRDEVSVTSLLTPAEGWQ
;
A
#
# COMPACT_ATOMS: atom_id res chain seq x y z
N MET A 1 14.54 2.05 0.39
CA MET A 1 13.28 2.23 -0.35
C MET A 1 12.52 3.45 0.11
N ARG A 2 12.02 3.48 1.35
CA ARG A 2 11.12 4.55 1.81
C ARG A 2 11.77 5.94 1.86
N GLU A 3 13.01 6.08 2.33
CA GLU A 3 13.68 7.39 2.38
C GLU A 3 13.91 8.00 0.99
N PRO A 4 14.47 7.27 0.00
CA PRO A 4 14.57 7.82 -1.34
C PRO A 4 13.22 8.17 -1.98
N LEU A 5 12.18 7.39 -1.68
CA LEU A 5 10.85 7.53 -2.28
C LEU A 5 10.05 8.70 -1.69
N PHE A 6 9.99 8.81 -0.36
CA PHE A 6 9.15 9.80 0.31
C PHE A 6 9.92 11.04 0.79
N GLY A 7 11.24 11.05 0.72
CA GLY A 7 12.09 12.13 1.25
C GLY A 7 12.56 11.85 2.67
N ARG A 8 13.85 12.04 2.93
CA ARG A 8 14.44 11.82 4.26
C ARG A 8 13.73 12.64 5.33
N TYR A 9 13.54 12.04 6.50
CA TYR A 9 12.83 12.64 7.64
C TYR A 9 11.36 13.03 7.40
N LYS A 10 10.76 12.63 6.27
CA LYS A 10 9.31 12.76 6.05
C LYS A 10 8.57 11.63 6.76
N PRO A 11 7.32 11.85 7.21
CA PRO A 11 6.56 10.86 7.99
C PRO A 11 6.48 9.45 7.38
N TYR A 12 6.37 9.35 6.05
CA TYR A 12 6.30 8.05 5.37
C TYR A 12 7.66 7.44 5.01
N ALA A 13 8.74 8.21 5.07
CA ALA A 13 10.09 7.68 4.91
C ALA A 13 10.58 6.93 6.16
N MET A 14 10.16 7.38 7.35
CA MET A 14 10.61 6.82 8.61
C MET A 14 10.06 5.41 8.84
N PRO A 15 10.88 4.47 9.33
CA PRO A 15 10.40 3.15 9.73
C PRO A 15 9.48 3.27 10.95
N THR A 16 8.40 2.48 10.99
CA THR A 16 7.44 2.52 12.10
C THR A 16 8.08 2.22 13.46
N VAL A 17 9.09 1.35 13.49
CA VAL A 17 9.85 1.01 14.71
C VAL A 17 10.81 2.13 15.14
N GLY A 18 11.00 3.15 14.31
CA GLY A 18 12.01 4.20 14.52
C GLY A 18 13.42 3.77 14.11
N TYR A 19 14.36 4.72 14.13
CA TYR A 19 15.78 4.43 13.93
C TYR A 19 16.39 3.91 15.23
N ALA A 20 17.34 2.97 15.13
CA ALA A 20 17.94 2.35 16.30
C ALA A 20 18.53 3.36 17.30
N ASP A 21 19.17 4.43 16.81
CA ASP A 21 19.76 5.46 17.66
C ASP A 21 18.72 6.37 18.33
N ASP A 22 17.54 6.54 17.71
CA ASP A 22 16.43 7.25 18.32
C ASP A 22 15.79 6.39 19.41
N VAL A 23 15.55 5.10 19.12
CA VAL A 23 14.94 4.14 20.05
C VAL A 23 15.77 4.01 21.33
N LYS A 24 17.11 3.98 21.23
CA LYS A 24 18.01 3.94 22.40
C LYS A 24 17.93 5.18 23.30
N LYS A 25 17.49 6.32 22.77
CA LYS A 25 17.41 7.59 23.49
C LYS A 25 16.02 7.85 24.08
N LEU A 26 15.01 7.06 23.70
CA LEU A 26 13.64 7.23 24.19
C LEU A 26 13.57 7.04 25.71
N THR A 27 12.91 7.96 26.38
CA THR A 27 12.65 7.91 27.83
C THR A 27 11.20 7.58 28.12
N VAL A 28 10.91 7.15 29.35
CA VAL A 28 9.52 7.01 29.84
C VAL A 28 8.77 8.35 29.76
N GLY A 29 9.48 9.47 29.94
CA GLY A 29 8.92 10.81 29.78
C GLY A 29 8.41 11.08 28.37
N ASP A 30 9.17 10.67 27.35
CA ASP A 30 8.79 10.81 25.94
C ASP A 30 7.55 9.97 25.60
N LEU A 31 7.51 8.73 26.08
CA LEU A 31 6.36 7.84 25.88
C LEU A 31 5.11 8.41 26.57
N ALA A 32 5.24 8.90 27.80
CA ALA A 32 4.14 9.52 28.52
C ALA A 32 3.67 10.83 27.84
N ALA A 33 4.58 11.61 27.27
CA ALA A 33 4.25 12.79 26.49
C ALA A 33 3.50 12.42 25.19
N PHE A 34 3.95 11.38 24.48
CA PHE A 34 3.27 10.86 23.29
C PHE A 34 1.85 10.39 23.61
N TYR A 35 1.68 9.59 24.69
CA TYR A 35 0.38 9.15 25.16
C TYR A 35 -0.53 10.34 25.49
N ARG A 36 -0.04 11.30 26.28
CA ARG A 36 -0.83 12.50 26.64
C ARG A 36 -1.26 13.29 25.42
N ARG A 37 -0.39 13.38 24.42
CA ARG A 37 -0.61 14.16 23.19
C ARG A 37 -1.58 13.50 22.21
N PHE A 38 -1.52 12.18 22.03
CA PHE A 38 -2.25 11.51 20.93
C PHE A 38 -3.35 10.56 21.38
N TYR A 39 -3.30 10.01 22.60
CA TYR A 39 -4.32 9.10 23.11
C TYR A 39 -5.42 9.91 23.81
N ALA A 40 -6.42 10.31 23.02
CA ALA A 40 -7.58 11.06 23.47
C ALA A 40 -8.85 10.53 22.77
N PRO A 41 -10.03 10.58 23.43
CA PRO A 41 -11.27 10.03 22.86
C PRO A 41 -11.68 10.72 21.55
N ASN A 42 -11.39 12.02 21.39
CA ASN A 42 -11.62 12.77 20.15
C ASN A 42 -10.60 12.48 19.02
N ASN A 43 -9.69 11.51 19.22
CA ASN A 43 -8.73 11.03 18.21
C ASN A 43 -8.70 9.49 18.13
N ALA A 44 -9.78 8.84 18.56
CA ALA A 44 -9.94 7.38 18.55
C ALA A 44 -11.29 6.98 17.94
N VAL A 45 -11.36 5.77 17.40
CA VAL A 45 -12.60 5.17 16.89
C VAL A 45 -12.73 3.78 17.52
N LEU A 46 -13.84 3.55 18.21
CA LEU A 46 -14.20 2.24 18.74
C LEU A 46 -15.05 1.51 17.69
N ILE A 47 -14.56 0.35 17.23
CA ILE A 47 -15.31 -0.54 16.35
C ILE A 47 -15.67 -1.79 17.16
N VAL A 48 -16.96 -2.11 17.21
CA VAL A 48 -17.48 -3.34 17.83
C VAL A 48 -18.23 -4.12 16.76
N ALA A 49 -17.91 -5.39 16.62
CA ALA A 49 -18.58 -6.28 15.68
C ALA A 49 -18.68 -7.68 16.28
N GLY A 50 -19.84 -8.30 16.09
CA GLY A 50 -20.21 -9.57 16.71
C GLY A 50 -21.64 -9.50 17.24
N ASP A 51 -21.98 -10.47 18.07
CA ASP A 51 -23.29 -10.57 18.71
C ASP A 51 -23.43 -9.55 19.85
N ALA A 52 -23.70 -8.30 19.49
CA ALA A 52 -23.89 -7.20 20.44
C ALA A 52 -24.95 -6.21 19.95
N ALA A 53 -25.95 -5.94 20.79
CA ALA A 53 -26.96 -4.92 20.52
C ALA A 53 -26.33 -3.51 20.55
N SER A 54 -26.62 -2.70 19.53
CA SER A 54 -26.02 -1.37 19.35
C SER A 54 -26.32 -0.42 20.52
N GLU A 55 -27.51 -0.48 21.10
CA GLU A 55 -27.90 0.32 22.27
C GLU A 55 -27.09 -0.07 23.51
N THR A 56 -26.80 -1.36 23.67
CA THR A 56 -25.97 -1.86 24.78
C THR A 56 -24.54 -1.39 24.62
N VAL A 57 -23.96 -1.53 23.43
CA VAL A 57 -22.61 -1.03 23.12
C VAL A 57 -22.52 0.48 23.36
N ARG A 58 -23.51 1.25 22.90
CA ARG A 58 -23.58 2.70 23.10
C ARG A 58 -23.59 3.07 24.58
N LYS A 59 -24.44 2.43 25.40
CA LYS A 59 -24.50 2.66 26.85
C LYS A 59 -23.17 2.34 27.54
N LEU A 60 -22.51 1.25 27.15
CA LEU A 60 -21.20 0.89 27.70
C LEU A 60 -20.12 1.89 27.28
N ALA A 61 -20.12 2.33 26.02
CA ALA A 61 -19.18 3.33 25.54
C ALA A 61 -19.35 4.67 26.26
N GLU A 62 -20.59 5.14 26.45
CA GLU A 62 -20.90 6.33 27.23
C GLU A 62 -20.48 6.19 28.70
N LYS A 63 -20.69 5.02 29.30
CA LYS A 63 -20.29 4.75 30.69
C LYS A 63 -18.77 4.73 30.90
N TYR A 64 -18.02 4.06 30.02
CA TYR A 64 -16.59 3.82 30.23
C TYR A 64 -15.68 4.83 29.53
N TYR A 65 -16.02 5.25 28.32
CA TYR A 65 -15.20 6.20 27.55
C TYR A 65 -15.74 7.63 27.60
N GLY A 66 -17.05 7.81 27.80
CA GLY A 66 -17.68 9.13 27.89
C GLY A 66 -17.10 10.07 28.96
N PRO A 67 -16.72 9.59 30.17
CA PRO A 67 -16.12 10.45 31.19
C PRO A 67 -14.70 10.92 30.87
N ILE A 68 -14.04 10.36 29.85
CA ILE A 68 -12.66 10.72 29.50
C ILE A 68 -12.70 12.08 28.79
N PRO A 69 -12.00 13.12 29.29
CA PRO A 69 -12.04 14.43 28.66
C PRO A 69 -11.34 14.40 27.29
N SER A 70 -11.86 15.21 26.36
CA SER A 70 -11.16 15.48 25.11
C SER A 70 -9.83 16.19 25.37
N ARG A 71 -8.91 16.07 24.42
CA ARG A 71 -7.64 16.81 24.44
C ARG A 71 -7.43 17.51 23.11
N ARG A 72 -6.66 18.59 23.13
CA ARG A 72 -6.20 19.24 21.90
C ARG A 72 -5.32 18.27 21.11
N VAL A 73 -5.79 17.89 19.93
CA VAL A 73 -5.04 17.06 18.98
C VAL A 73 -4.85 17.85 17.71
N GLU A 74 -3.58 18.11 17.38
CA GLU A 74 -3.22 18.85 16.17
C GLU A 74 -3.57 18.05 14.90
N PRO A 75 -4.07 18.71 13.84
CA PRO A 75 -4.30 18.05 12.57
C PRO A 75 -3.01 17.41 12.03
N ARG A 76 -3.14 16.17 11.54
CA ARG A 76 -2.02 15.43 10.94
C ARG A 76 -1.73 15.99 9.55
N ARG A 77 -0.79 16.91 9.42
CA ARG A 77 -0.31 17.35 8.11
C ARG A 77 0.54 16.26 7.47
N ARG A 78 0.30 15.97 6.19
CA ARG A 78 1.11 15.06 5.38
C ARG A 78 1.61 15.80 4.15
N PRO A 79 2.89 15.62 3.77
CA PRO A 79 3.39 16.14 2.51
C PRO A 79 2.54 15.63 1.33
N ALA A 80 2.18 16.52 0.42
CA ALA A 80 1.55 16.18 -0.84
C ALA A 80 2.57 15.76 -1.90
N GLU A 81 3.85 16.08 -1.68
CA GLU A 81 4.97 15.76 -2.55
C GLU A 81 5.94 14.81 -1.84
N GLY A 82 6.51 13.90 -2.64
CA GLY A 82 7.57 12.98 -2.23
C GLY A 82 8.82 13.22 -3.08
N GLY A 83 9.64 12.18 -3.20
CA GLY A 83 10.91 12.25 -3.90
C GLY A 83 12.01 12.78 -3.00
N SER A 84 13.24 12.53 -3.43
CA SER A 84 14.44 13.00 -2.76
C SER A 84 15.59 13.12 -3.75
N ASP A 85 16.66 13.77 -3.30
CA ASP A 85 17.98 13.79 -3.93
C ASP A 85 18.79 12.51 -3.65
N LEU A 86 18.23 11.54 -2.92
CA LEU A 86 18.91 10.28 -2.63
C LEU A 86 18.96 9.38 -3.87
N PRO A 87 19.93 8.44 -3.93
CA PRO A 87 19.97 7.46 -5.00
C PRO A 87 18.66 6.69 -5.15
N GLN A 88 18.11 6.73 -6.37
CA GLN A 88 16.90 5.99 -6.75
C GLN A 88 17.15 4.49 -6.95
N ARG A 89 18.41 4.05 -6.84
CA ARG A 89 18.80 2.64 -6.82
C ARG A 89 19.49 2.30 -5.49
N VAL A 90 18.90 1.37 -4.74
CA VAL A 90 19.43 0.91 -3.44
C VAL A 90 19.84 -0.55 -3.55
N VAL A 91 21.14 -0.81 -3.57
CA VAL A 91 21.68 -2.18 -3.60
C VAL A 91 22.23 -2.55 -2.22
N ARG A 92 21.85 -3.72 -1.70
CA ARG A 92 22.36 -4.28 -0.45
C ARG A 92 22.67 -5.76 -0.63
N ALA A 93 23.78 -6.19 -0.04
CA ALA A 93 24.20 -7.58 0.02
C ALA A 93 24.32 -7.98 1.50
N ASP A 94 23.83 -9.17 1.85
CA ASP A 94 23.87 -9.68 3.22
C ASP A 94 23.98 -11.21 3.23
N ALA A 95 24.84 -11.76 4.08
CA ALA A 95 25.11 -13.20 4.15
C ALA A 95 23.88 -14.02 4.63
N ARG A 96 22.89 -13.37 5.23
CA ARG A 96 21.64 -14.00 5.69
C ARG A 96 20.57 -14.07 4.60
N VAL A 97 20.83 -13.46 3.44
CA VAL A 97 19.91 -13.47 2.30
C VAL A 97 20.24 -14.69 1.45
N ALA A 98 19.31 -15.65 1.40
CA ALA A 98 19.46 -16.85 0.59
C ALA A 98 19.11 -16.62 -0.89
N GLU A 99 18.15 -15.74 -1.16
CA GLU A 99 17.62 -15.48 -2.51
C GLU A 99 17.56 -13.98 -2.76
N PRO A 100 17.94 -13.52 -3.98
CA PRO A 100 17.84 -12.12 -4.32
C PRO A 100 16.38 -11.64 -4.30
N ARG A 101 16.18 -10.35 -4.05
CA ARG A 101 14.88 -9.69 -4.18
C ARG A 101 15.05 -8.39 -4.93
N TRP A 102 14.23 -8.21 -5.94
CA TRP A 102 14.13 -6.98 -6.69
C TRP A 102 12.79 -6.33 -6.39
N ASN A 103 12.80 -5.05 -6.04
CA ASN A 103 11.55 -4.28 -5.89
C ASN A 103 11.68 -2.94 -6.59
N ARG A 104 10.58 -2.45 -7.16
CA ARG A 104 10.45 -1.08 -7.66
C ARG A 104 9.22 -0.45 -7.06
N ASP A 105 9.44 0.66 -6.36
CA ASP A 105 8.38 1.48 -5.78
C ASP A 105 8.18 2.76 -6.59
N PHE A 106 6.93 3.14 -6.77
CA PHE A 106 6.52 4.40 -7.38
C PHE A 106 5.66 5.19 -6.40
N LEU A 107 5.79 6.52 -6.39
CA LEU A 107 4.87 7.37 -5.65
C LEU A 107 3.47 7.31 -6.27
N ALA A 108 2.46 7.17 -5.42
CA ALA A 108 1.08 7.07 -5.85
C ALA A 108 0.16 7.96 -4.99
N PRO A 109 -0.96 8.45 -5.55
CA PRO A 109 -1.97 9.16 -4.78
C PRO A 109 -2.64 8.24 -3.75
N SER A 110 -3.34 8.83 -2.79
CA SER A 110 -4.26 8.14 -1.89
C SER A 110 -5.66 8.74 -2.06
N TYR A 111 -6.65 8.21 -1.33
CA TYR A 111 -7.98 8.83 -1.27
C TYR A 111 -7.95 10.26 -0.73
N ARG A 112 -6.91 10.64 0.01
CA ARG A 112 -6.82 11.94 0.71
C ARG A 112 -6.13 13.04 -0.09
N LEU A 113 -5.68 12.75 -1.31
CA LEU A 113 -5.05 13.73 -2.20
C LEU A 113 -5.98 14.10 -3.38
N SER A 114 -5.75 15.27 -3.97
CA SER A 114 -6.59 15.88 -5.03
C SER A 114 -6.71 15.09 -6.34
N GLU A 115 -6.00 13.97 -6.47
CA GLU A 115 -6.00 13.07 -7.63
C GLU A 115 -6.54 11.67 -7.31
N SER A 116 -7.39 11.55 -6.29
CA SER A 116 -7.98 10.30 -5.81
C SER A 116 -8.74 9.49 -6.88
N ARG A 117 -9.12 10.09 -8.02
CA ARG A 117 -9.69 9.35 -9.16
C ARG A 117 -8.80 8.21 -9.63
N HIS A 118 -7.48 8.39 -9.59
CA HIS A 118 -6.53 7.35 -9.97
C HIS A 118 -6.47 6.23 -8.93
N ALA A 119 -6.85 6.48 -7.67
CA ALA A 119 -6.75 5.49 -6.61
C ALA A 119 -7.61 4.23 -6.85
N TYR A 120 -8.80 4.36 -7.45
CA TYR A 120 -9.62 3.20 -7.81
C TYR A 120 -9.01 2.41 -8.97
N ALA A 121 -8.58 3.11 -10.01
CA ALA A 121 -7.89 2.49 -11.15
C ALA A 121 -6.56 1.81 -10.74
N LEU A 122 -5.82 2.37 -9.78
CA LEU A 122 -4.59 1.77 -9.24
C LEU A 122 -4.85 0.48 -8.45
N GLN A 123 -6.00 0.36 -7.76
CA GLN A 123 -6.38 -0.89 -7.09
C GLN A 123 -6.69 -2.00 -8.11
N VAL A 124 -7.40 -1.65 -9.19
CA VAL A 124 -7.62 -2.56 -10.32
C VAL A 124 -6.29 -2.92 -10.97
N LEU A 125 -5.44 -1.93 -11.24
CA LEU A 125 -4.10 -2.13 -11.81
C LEU A 125 -3.25 -3.08 -10.96
N SER A 126 -3.14 -2.87 -9.64
CA SER A 126 -2.31 -3.72 -8.80
C SER A 126 -2.81 -5.17 -8.81
N ARG A 127 -4.13 -5.38 -8.81
CA ARG A 127 -4.70 -6.73 -8.86
C ARG A 127 -4.47 -7.40 -10.20
N LEU A 128 -4.74 -6.69 -11.30
CA LEU A 128 -4.57 -7.17 -12.67
C LEU A 128 -3.09 -7.48 -12.98
N PHE A 129 -2.21 -6.57 -12.59
CA PHE A 129 -0.79 -6.62 -12.96
C PHE A 129 0.00 -7.63 -12.13
N GLY A 130 -0.24 -7.70 -10.82
CA GLY A 130 0.57 -8.56 -9.93
C GLY A 130 -0.14 -9.08 -8.68
N GLY A 131 -1.46 -8.95 -8.56
CA GLY A 131 -2.15 -9.27 -7.31
C GLY A 131 -2.67 -10.70 -7.20
N SER A 132 -2.37 -11.59 -8.14
CA SER A 132 -2.76 -13.02 -8.10
C SER A 132 -1.82 -13.89 -8.93
N GLU A 133 -1.90 -15.21 -8.79
CA GLU A 133 -1.09 -16.15 -9.58
C GLU A 133 -1.42 -16.11 -11.08
N ILE A 134 -2.61 -15.64 -11.45
CA ILE A 134 -3.03 -15.47 -12.86
C ILE A 134 -2.87 -14.03 -13.37
N SER A 135 -2.25 -13.15 -12.58
CA SER A 135 -1.93 -11.79 -12.99
C SER A 135 -0.84 -11.76 -14.07
N ARG A 136 -0.70 -10.61 -14.75
CA ARG A 136 0.26 -10.46 -15.85
C ARG A 136 1.69 -10.79 -15.46
N LEU A 137 2.17 -10.22 -14.35
CA LEU A 137 3.53 -10.47 -13.86
C LEU A 137 3.74 -11.95 -13.50
N SER A 138 2.80 -12.55 -12.76
CA SER A 138 2.90 -13.97 -12.39
C SER A 138 2.93 -14.86 -13.63
N ARG A 139 2.07 -14.61 -14.62
CA ARG A 139 2.07 -15.38 -15.86
C ARG A 139 3.38 -15.20 -16.64
N ALA A 140 3.77 -13.96 -16.91
CA ALA A 140 4.92 -13.66 -17.76
C ALA A 140 6.26 -14.10 -17.12
N LEU A 141 6.46 -13.85 -15.83
CA LEU A 141 7.75 -14.09 -15.17
C LEU A 141 7.84 -15.47 -14.50
N VAL A 142 6.73 -16.01 -13.99
CA VAL A 142 6.73 -17.27 -13.22
C VAL A 142 6.26 -18.44 -14.08
N ALA A 143 5.02 -18.40 -14.58
CA ALA A 143 4.42 -19.53 -15.28
C ALA A 143 5.07 -19.81 -16.64
N ASP A 144 5.14 -18.78 -17.49
CA ASP A 144 5.61 -18.91 -18.88
C ASP A 144 7.12 -18.70 -18.97
N GLY A 145 7.62 -17.59 -18.41
CA GLY A 145 9.04 -17.22 -18.49
C GLY A 145 9.96 -18.05 -17.60
N LYS A 146 9.46 -18.57 -16.46
CA LYS A 146 10.25 -19.32 -15.46
C LYS A 146 11.55 -18.61 -15.05
N ILE A 147 11.49 -17.28 -14.98
CA ILE A 147 12.60 -16.42 -14.57
C ILE A 147 12.42 -15.88 -13.14
N ALA A 148 11.24 -16.05 -12.55
CA ALA A 148 10.94 -15.68 -11.18
C ALA A 148 10.28 -16.86 -10.43
N LEU A 149 10.55 -16.94 -9.12
CA LEU A 149 9.83 -17.78 -8.17
C LEU A 149 8.49 -17.15 -7.81
N SER A 150 8.45 -15.82 -7.70
CA SER A 150 7.22 -15.04 -7.54
C SER A 150 7.39 -13.65 -8.14
N ALA A 151 6.29 -13.08 -8.60
CA ALA A 151 6.21 -11.70 -9.04
C ALA A 151 4.87 -11.13 -8.59
N SER A 152 4.88 -9.93 -8.01
CA SER A 152 3.67 -9.31 -7.47
C SER A 152 3.66 -7.80 -7.62
N ALA A 153 2.47 -7.23 -7.51
CA ALA A 153 2.28 -5.78 -7.45
C ALA A 153 1.30 -5.44 -6.32
N GLY A 154 1.57 -4.33 -5.64
CA GLY A 154 0.82 -3.92 -4.45
C GLY A 154 0.52 -2.43 -4.47
N TYR A 155 -0.67 -2.06 -3.99
CA TYR A 155 -1.06 -0.67 -3.80
C TYR A 155 -2.12 -0.58 -2.69
N THR A 156 -2.06 0.48 -1.89
CA THR A 156 -3.08 0.80 -0.87
C THR A 156 -3.47 2.26 -0.95
N ALA A 157 -4.77 2.55 -1.04
CA ALA A 157 -5.28 3.91 -1.21
C ALA A 157 -5.58 4.65 0.11
N SER A 158 -5.51 4.00 1.27
CA SER A 158 -5.98 4.54 2.55
C SER A 158 -4.94 5.32 3.37
N ASN A 159 -3.81 5.71 2.78
CA ASN A 159 -2.86 6.58 3.47
C ASN A 159 -3.44 7.99 3.70
N LEU A 160 -3.06 8.64 4.80
CA LEU A 160 -3.39 10.04 5.10
C LEU A 160 -2.73 11.06 4.15
N GLY A 161 -1.64 10.68 3.49
CA GLY A 161 -0.99 11.47 2.45
C GLY A 161 -0.63 10.58 1.27
N LEU A 162 0.56 10.76 0.69
CA LEU A 162 1.03 9.90 -0.41
C LEU A 162 1.04 8.41 -0.06
N SER A 163 0.90 7.59 -1.09
CA SER A 163 1.05 6.14 -1.06
C SER A 163 2.19 5.70 -2.00
N ASN A 164 2.38 4.39 -2.12
CA ASN A 164 3.27 3.79 -3.10
C ASN A 164 2.56 2.67 -3.87
N PHE A 165 2.92 2.54 -5.15
CA PHE A 165 2.66 1.36 -5.96
C PHE A 165 3.97 0.56 -6.03
N GLU A 166 3.94 -0.67 -5.56
CA GLU A 166 5.11 -1.54 -5.47
C GLU A 166 5.02 -2.64 -6.53
N ILE A 167 6.13 -2.95 -7.17
CA ILE A 167 6.35 -4.19 -7.91
C ILE A 167 7.48 -4.95 -7.21
N SER A 168 7.26 -6.22 -6.90
CA SER A 168 8.23 -7.08 -6.24
C SER A 168 8.44 -8.37 -7.03
N VAL A 169 9.69 -8.79 -7.21
CA VAL A 169 10.07 -10.02 -7.88
C VAL A 169 11.09 -10.77 -7.04
N HIS A 170 10.82 -12.05 -6.83
CA HIS A 170 11.78 -13.04 -6.34
C HIS A 170 12.34 -13.79 -7.56
N PRO A 171 13.55 -13.46 -8.03
CA PRO A 171 14.15 -14.08 -9.21
C PRO A 171 14.41 -15.58 -8.99
N ALA A 172 14.26 -16.37 -10.06
CA ALA A 172 14.72 -17.75 -10.06
C ALA A 172 16.26 -17.80 -10.05
N ARG A 173 16.82 -18.90 -9.56
CA ARG A 173 18.28 -19.09 -9.48
C ARG A 173 18.93 -18.94 -10.86
N GLY A 174 20.03 -18.19 -10.93
CA GLY A 174 20.83 -17.99 -12.14
C GLY A 174 20.21 -17.02 -13.16
N ARG A 175 19.20 -16.25 -12.77
CA ARG A 175 18.61 -15.18 -13.59
C ARG A 175 19.17 -13.85 -13.18
N SER A 176 19.66 -13.05 -14.13
CA SER A 176 20.27 -11.75 -13.88
C SER A 176 19.24 -10.66 -13.54
N VAL A 177 19.72 -9.59 -12.90
CA VAL A 177 18.93 -8.36 -12.68
C VAL A 177 18.36 -7.84 -14.01
N ALA A 178 19.19 -7.82 -15.05
CA ALA A 178 18.85 -7.25 -16.34
C ALA A 178 17.70 -8.01 -17.01
N GLU A 179 17.69 -9.34 -16.91
CA GLU A 179 16.56 -10.17 -17.37
C GLU A 179 15.26 -9.82 -16.63
N ILE A 180 15.32 -9.66 -15.30
CA ILE A 180 14.15 -9.29 -14.50
C ILE A 180 13.64 -7.89 -14.85
N GLU A 181 14.53 -6.90 -14.90
CA GLU A 181 14.18 -5.51 -15.23
C GLU A 181 13.61 -5.39 -16.65
N ALA A 182 14.18 -6.13 -17.62
CA ALA A 182 13.68 -6.17 -18.99
C ALA A 182 12.29 -6.82 -19.06
N ALA A 183 12.05 -7.93 -18.35
CA ALA A 183 10.76 -8.61 -18.34
C ALA A 183 9.66 -7.76 -17.68
N VAL A 184 9.95 -7.16 -16.52
CA VAL A 184 9.00 -6.24 -15.85
C VAL A 184 8.73 -5.02 -16.75
N GLY A 185 9.77 -4.43 -17.33
CA GLY A 185 9.64 -3.28 -18.23
C GLY A 185 8.80 -3.60 -19.48
N ALA A 186 8.95 -4.79 -20.05
CA ALA A 186 8.16 -5.23 -21.20
C ALA A 186 6.66 -5.35 -20.85
N GLU A 187 6.32 -5.95 -19.70
CA GLU A 187 4.93 -6.06 -19.26
C GLU A 187 4.32 -4.69 -18.91
N MET A 188 5.09 -3.81 -18.28
CA MET A 188 4.67 -2.42 -18.05
C MET A 188 4.39 -1.72 -19.39
N LYS A 189 5.29 -1.87 -20.37
CA LYS A 189 5.13 -1.25 -21.70
C LYS A 189 3.88 -1.75 -22.42
N ARG A 190 3.65 -3.07 -22.50
CA ARG A 190 2.42 -3.62 -23.12
C ARG A 190 1.15 -3.05 -22.49
N LEU A 191 1.15 -2.92 -21.16
CA LEU A 191 0.04 -2.30 -20.45
C LEU A 191 -0.15 -0.83 -20.85
N LEU A 192 0.94 -0.06 -20.91
CA LEU A 192 0.92 1.37 -21.27
C LEU A 192 0.57 1.63 -22.75
N ASP A 193 0.87 0.67 -23.63
CA ASP A 193 0.49 0.65 -25.04
C ASP A 193 -1.00 0.33 -25.23
N GLY A 194 -1.72 0.03 -24.15
CA GLY A 194 -3.17 -0.20 -24.17
C GLY A 194 -3.56 -1.63 -24.52
N GLU A 195 -2.63 -2.59 -24.46
CA GLU A 195 -2.92 -4.01 -24.62
C GLU A 195 -3.66 -4.56 -23.38
N ILE A 196 -4.80 -3.98 -22.99
CA ILE A 196 -5.65 -4.42 -21.88
C ILE A 196 -7.08 -4.58 -22.40
N GLY A 197 -7.61 -5.82 -22.35
CA GLY A 197 -8.98 -6.11 -22.76
C GLY A 197 -10.00 -5.69 -21.70
N ALA A 198 -11.22 -5.35 -22.13
CA ALA A 198 -12.33 -5.05 -21.22
C ALA A 198 -12.65 -6.25 -20.31
N GLU A 199 -12.64 -7.47 -20.86
CA GLU A 199 -12.88 -8.71 -20.11
C GLU A 199 -11.86 -8.93 -18.99
N GLU A 200 -10.59 -8.58 -19.23
CA GLU A 200 -9.54 -8.74 -18.21
C GLU A 200 -9.74 -7.78 -17.04
N VAL A 201 -10.16 -6.55 -17.33
CA VAL A 201 -10.54 -5.56 -16.32
C VAL A 201 -11.78 -6.01 -15.56
N GLU A 202 -12.81 -6.45 -16.27
CA GLU A 202 -14.06 -6.95 -15.67
C GLU A 202 -13.79 -8.13 -14.73
N ARG A 203 -13.04 -9.14 -15.20
CA ARG A 203 -12.62 -10.28 -14.35
C ARG A 203 -11.86 -9.82 -13.10
N THR A 204 -11.00 -8.81 -13.24
CA THR A 204 -10.27 -8.25 -12.11
C THR A 204 -11.20 -7.55 -11.11
N GLN A 205 -12.17 -6.78 -11.61
CA GLN A 205 -13.19 -6.14 -10.79
C GLN A 205 -14.03 -7.18 -10.05
N THR A 206 -14.49 -8.24 -10.72
CA THR A 206 -15.22 -9.35 -10.09
C THR A 206 -14.43 -9.95 -8.93
N GLN A 207 -13.12 -10.19 -9.11
CA GLN A 207 -12.27 -10.72 -8.04
C GLN A 207 -12.13 -9.77 -6.84
N LEU A 208 -11.97 -8.47 -7.11
CA LEU A 208 -11.90 -7.44 -6.07
C LEU A 208 -13.20 -7.35 -5.28
N LEU A 209 -14.33 -7.34 -5.99
CA LEU A 209 -15.66 -7.28 -5.39
C LEU A 209 -15.96 -8.54 -4.56
N ALA A 210 -15.63 -9.73 -5.08
CA ALA A 210 -15.76 -10.98 -4.34
C ALA A 210 -14.92 -10.97 -3.05
N THR A 211 -13.67 -10.51 -3.12
CA THR A 211 -12.79 -10.38 -1.95
C THR A 211 -13.37 -9.43 -0.90
N ALA A 212 -13.99 -8.34 -1.32
CA ALA A 212 -14.66 -7.40 -0.43
C ALA A 212 -15.87 -8.05 0.28
N ILE A 213 -16.70 -8.80 -0.46
CA ILE A 213 -17.84 -9.54 0.10
C ILE A 213 -17.36 -10.58 1.14
N TYR A 214 -16.36 -11.41 0.80
CA TYR A 214 -15.80 -12.37 1.77
C TYR A 214 -15.19 -11.69 2.99
N SER A 215 -14.64 -10.48 2.83
CA SER A 215 -14.10 -9.72 3.96
C SER A 215 -15.18 -9.24 4.92
N GLN A 216 -16.42 -9.04 4.47
CA GLN A 216 -17.56 -8.64 5.31
C GLN A 216 -18.07 -9.79 6.18
N ASP A 217 -17.96 -11.03 5.74
CA ASP A 217 -18.34 -12.22 6.52
C ASP A 217 -17.44 -12.42 7.75
N SER A 218 -16.21 -11.90 7.69
CA SER A 218 -15.28 -11.95 8.81
C SER A 218 -15.57 -10.89 9.87
N LEU A 219 -15.82 -11.35 11.10
CA LEU A 219 -15.86 -10.52 12.33
C LEU A 219 -14.55 -9.78 12.63
N ALA A 220 -13.49 -10.02 11.86
CA ALA A 220 -12.21 -9.37 12.03
C ALA A 220 -11.85 -8.47 10.84
N SER A 221 -12.06 -8.94 9.60
CA SER A 221 -11.66 -8.19 8.40
C SER A 221 -12.60 -7.03 8.08
N GLY A 222 -13.92 -7.21 8.19
CA GLY A 222 -14.90 -6.14 8.00
C GLY A 222 -14.64 -4.97 8.96
N PRO A 223 -14.60 -5.19 10.29
CA PRO A 223 -14.32 -4.15 11.27
C PRO A 223 -12.99 -3.42 11.05
N ARG A 224 -11.95 -4.14 10.63
CA ARG A 224 -10.65 -3.52 10.29
C ARG A 224 -10.74 -2.60 9.08
N LEU A 225 -11.58 -2.91 8.09
CA LEU A 225 -11.82 -2.03 6.94
C LEU A 225 -12.42 -0.69 7.40
N TYR A 226 -13.47 -0.73 8.22
CA TYR A 226 -14.09 0.45 8.82
C TYR A 226 -13.09 1.24 9.68
N GLY A 227 -12.38 0.56 10.57
CA GLY A 227 -11.37 1.18 11.43
C GLY A 227 -10.28 1.88 10.63
N ARG A 228 -9.76 1.25 9.57
CA ARG A 228 -8.73 1.84 8.70
C ARG A 228 -9.26 3.07 7.96
N MET A 229 -10.46 3.02 7.41
CA MET A 229 -11.04 4.16 6.67
C MET A 229 -11.28 5.34 7.60
N LEU A 230 -11.94 5.11 8.74
CA LEU A 230 -12.26 6.17 9.70
C LEU A 230 -11.00 6.77 10.35
N ALA A 231 -10.02 5.93 10.69
CA ALA A 231 -8.75 6.41 11.30
C ALA A 231 -7.87 7.23 10.34
N THR A 232 -8.16 7.16 9.04
CA THR A 232 -7.42 7.85 7.96
C THR A 232 -8.22 9.00 7.33
N GLY A 233 -9.30 9.43 8.00
CA GLY A 233 -10.11 10.59 7.61
C GLY A 233 -11.11 10.31 6.49
N GLY A 234 -11.39 9.03 6.22
CA GLY A 234 -12.49 8.63 5.35
C GLY A 234 -13.80 8.46 6.11
N SER A 235 -14.84 8.12 5.35
CA SER A 235 -16.21 7.94 5.82
C SER A 235 -16.73 6.54 5.54
N ILE A 236 -17.84 6.18 6.19
CA ILE A 236 -18.57 4.93 5.91
C ILE A 236 -19.10 4.93 4.47
N ALA A 237 -19.62 6.07 3.98
CA ALA A 237 -20.11 6.19 2.61
C ALA A 237 -19.03 5.85 1.56
N GLU A 238 -17.77 6.21 1.80
CA GLU A 238 -16.67 5.82 0.89
C GLU A 238 -16.40 4.31 0.87
N ILE A 239 -16.75 3.58 1.93
CA ILE A 239 -16.69 2.11 1.94
C ILE A 239 -17.86 1.55 1.13
N ASP A 240 -19.06 2.09 1.36
CA ASP A 240 -20.30 1.63 0.73
C ASP A 240 -20.34 1.93 -0.79
N ASP A 241 -19.71 3.04 -1.21
CA ASP A 241 -19.58 3.44 -2.62
C ASP A 241 -18.42 2.74 -3.35
N TRP A 242 -17.48 2.13 -2.61
CA TRP A 242 -16.28 1.53 -3.19
C TRP A 242 -16.59 0.48 -4.26
N PRO A 243 -17.55 -0.45 -4.08
CA PRO A 243 -17.93 -1.42 -5.11
C PRO A 243 -18.29 -0.76 -6.45
N GLN A 244 -19.10 0.29 -6.41
CA GLN A 244 -19.56 1.02 -7.59
C GLN A 244 -18.39 1.77 -8.25
N LYS A 245 -17.49 2.36 -7.45
CA LYS A 245 -16.29 3.04 -7.96
C LYS A 245 -15.32 2.07 -8.64
N ILE A 246 -15.15 0.87 -8.10
CA ILE A 246 -14.33 -0.18 -8.72
C ILE A 246 -14.97 -0.68 -10.00
N ALA A 247 -16.28 -0.97 -10.00
CA ALA A 247 -17.01 -1.45 -11.18
C ALA A 247 -17.02 -0.42 -12.33
N ALA A 248 -16.93 0.87 -12.02
CA ALA A 248 -16.89 1.95 -13.02
C ALA A 248 -15.52 2.13 -13.71
N VAL A 249 -14.46 1.46 -13.24
CA VAL A 249 -13.12 1.58 -13.84
C VAL A 249 -13.10 0.96 -15.24
N ARG A 250 -12.64 1.72 -16.23
CA ARG A 250 -12.48 1.24 -17.62
C ARG A 250 -11.01 0.93 -17.92
N PRO A 251 -10.70 0.15 -18.97
CA PRO A 251 -9.32 -0.10 -19.39
C PRO A 251 -8.49 1.17 -19.58
N ALA A 252 -9.08 2.22 -20.18
CA ALA A 252 -8.41 3.51 -20.35
C ALA A 252 -8.04 4.18 -19.03
N ASP A 253 -8.86 4.02 -17.97
CA ASP A 253 -8.59 4.60 -16.66
C ASP A 253 -7.42 3.87 -15.97
N VAL A 254 -7.29 2.55 -16.18
CA VAL A 254 -6.15 1.73 -15.72
C VAL A 254 -4.85 2.19 -16.40
N VAL A 255 -4.85 2.37 -17.72
CA VAL A 255 -3.69 2.88 -18.48
C VAL A 255 -3.32 4.30 -18.04
N ALA A 256 -4.31 5.17 -17.86
CA ALA A 256 -4.09 6.54 -17.40
C ALA A 256 -3.47 6.59 -15.99
N ALA A 257 -3.94 5.73 -15.08
CA ALA A 257 -3.38 5.61 -13.74
C ALA A 257 -1.95 5.04 -13.75
N ALA A 258 -1.68 4.03 -14.59
CA ALA A 258 -0.34 3.49 -14.79
C ALA A 258 0.62 4.56 -15.31
N ARG A 259 0.24 5.32 -16.36
CA ARG A 259 1.05 6.43 -16.90
C ARG A 259 1.35 7.51 -15.86
N HIS A 260 0.39 7.78 -14.97
CA HIS A 260 0.57 8.78 -13.93
C HIS A 260 1.59 8.34 -12.85
N VAL A 261 1.62 7.06 -12.51
CA VAL A 261 2.43 6.52 -11.40
C VAL A 261 3.76 5.93 -11.85
N TRP A 262 3.79 5.17 -12.95
CA TRP A 262 4.98 4.50 -13.48
C TRP A 262 5.90 5.45 -14.22
N ARG A 263 6.49 6.38 -13.47
CA ARG A 263 7.49 7.34 -13.93
C ARG A 263 8.84 6.97 -13.33
N ASP A 264 9.80 6.64 -14.20
CA ASP A 264 11.11 6.17 -13.75
C ASP A 264 11.85 7.25 -12.95
N GLU A 265 11.66 8.54 -13.27
CA GLU A 265 12.33 9.68 -12.65
C GLU A 265 11.93 9.91 -11.19
N VAL A 266 10.85 9.27 -10.72
CA VAL A 266 10.37 9.35 -9.34
C VAL A 266 10.18 7.96 -8.72
N SER A 267 10.71 6.94 -9.38
CA SER A 267 10.72 5.57 -8.88
C SER A 267 11.96 5.30 -8.02
N VAL A 268 11.87 4.29 -7.17
CA VAL A 268 13.03 3.76 -6.44
C VAL A 268 13.09 2.26 -6.67
N THR A 269 14.24 1.77 -7.11
CA THR A 269 14.52 0.34 -7.26
C THR A 269 15.41 -0.14 -6.10
N SER A 270 15.01 -1.22 -5.42
CA SER A 270 15.92 -1.94 -4.51
C SER A 270 16.33 -3.27 -5.08
N LEU A 271 17.55 -3.62 -4.71
CA LEU A 271 18.07 -4.95 -4.83
C LEU A 271 18.64 -5.40 -3.48
N LEU A 272 18.09 -6.47 -2.93
CA LEU A 272 18.68 -7.21 -1.81
C LEU A 272 19.26 -8.53 -2.34
N THR A 273 20.51 -8.83 -2.01
CA THR A 273 21.26 -9.99 -2.56
C THR A 273 21.95 -10.78 -1.47
N PRO A 274 22.30 -12.06 -1.72
CA PRO A 274 23.30 -12.77 -0.95
C PRO A 274 24.63 -12.02 -0.90
N ALA A 275 25.48 -12.32 0.08
CA ALA A 275 26.79 -11.68 0.23
C ALA A 275 27.71 -11.93 -0.98
N GLU A 276 27.66 -13.11 -1.58
CA GLU A 276 28.34 -13.43 -2.84
C GLU A 276 27.81 -12.65 -4.07
N GLY A 277 26.76 -11.84 -3.89
CA GLY A 277 26.15 -11.03 -4.91
C GLY A 277 25.05 -11.72 -5.68
N TRP A 278 24.51 -11.02 -6.68
CA TRP A 278 23.60 -11.59 -7.67
C TRP A 278 24.42 -11.95 -8.90
N GLN A 279 24.74 -13.23 -9.05
CA GLN A 279 25.35 -13.77 -10.26
C GLN A 279 24.31 -13.90 -11.37
#